data_AF-A0A9D3MCL6-F1
#
_entry.id   AF-A0A9D3MCL6-F1
#
_cell.length_a   1.000
_cell.length_b   1.000
_cell.length_c   1.000
_cell.angle_alpha   90.00
_cell.angle_beta   90.00
_cell.angle_gamma   90.00
#
_symmetry.space_group_name_H-M   'P 1'
#
loop_
_entity.id
_entity.type
_entity.pdbx_description
1 polymer ?
#
loop_
_entity_poly.entity_id
_entity_poly.type
_entity_poly.pdbx_seq_one_letter_code
_entity_poly.pdbx_strand_id
1 'polypeptide(L)'
;MSFRIIGQIYSPSLSDTSSQEYIQLEMIVRNAIDKIYRMTIQEYIGVSEVRFSSGSVITSYKMRTNKVSSSDIQEANQAVVETLQSYDVEPMSFTAALIENTFEDLPMVFSGDSISLRCNPTVDKKGNPVTWKVKGKNIKNNSKYTIDTEQSSLTVKNLVTSESGIYECSVKIGVVEFVRKQNVTVLPAPTVFVNNHVISSPCNTAVKLECCGNVHDIRLEWIDKQSGDTPEFSEDNCITMDRRCQKVETRVFICKMTFRNK
;
A
#
# COMPACT_ATOMS: atom_id res chain seq x y z
N MET A 1 8.10 -16.38 -9.76
CA MET A 1 8.48 -17.71 -9.24
C MET A 1 9.98 -17.86 -9.41
N SER A 2 10.62 -18.71 -8.62
CA SER A 2 12.04 -19.03 -8.77
C SER A 2 12.40 -20.39 -8.19
N PHE A 3 13.53 -20.95 -8.64
CA PHE A 3 14.19 -22.14 -8.07
C PHE A 3 15.71 -22.08 -8.31
N ARG A 4 16.46 -23.03 -7.73
CA ARG A 4 17.92 -23.13 -7.82
C ARG A 4 18.35 -24.36 -8.61
N ILE A 5 19.39 -24.18 -9.42
CA ILE A 5 20.07 -25.21 -10.19
C ILE A 5 21.46 -25.39 -9.57
N ILE A 6 21.67 -26.46 -8.81
CA ILE A 6 22.92 -26.69 -8.06
C ILE A 6 24.00 -27.37 -8.90
N GLY A 7 23.63 -28.02 -10.01
CA GLY A 7 24.57 -28.65 -10.94
C GLY A 7 25.30 -27.70 -11.88
N GLN A 8 25.05 -26.40 -11.79
CA GLN A 8 25.66 -25.36 -12.64
C GLN A 8 26.38 -24.31 -11.80
N ILE A 9 27.58 -23.92 -12.21
CA ILE A 9 28.33 -22.82 -11.60
C ILE A 9 27.91 -21.53 -12.30
N TYR A 10 27.50 -20.53 -11.52
CA TYR A 10 27.14 -19.24 -12.09
C TYR A 10 28.34 -18.57 -12.79
N SER A 11 28.10 -18.08 -14.01
CA SER A 11 29.02 -17.28 -14.80
C SER A 11 28.41 -15.89 -15.08
N PRO A 12 29.22 -14.83 -15.26
CA PRO A 12 28.70 -13.51 -15.62
C PRO A 12 27.92 -13.47 -16.94
N SER A 13 28.20 -14.39 -17.88
CA SER A 13 27.46 -14.57 -19.14
C SER A 13 25.99 -14.89 -18.91
N LEU A 14 25.63 -15.55 -17.81
CA LEU A 14 24.24 -15.81 -17.43
C LEU A 14 23.46 -14.55 -17.00
N SER A 15 24.13 -13.39 -16.85
CA SER A 15 23.45 -12.10 -16.73
C SER A 15 23.31 -11.35 -18.06
N ASP A 16 24.03 -11.76 -19.10
CA ASP A 16 23.96 -11.17 -20.43
C ASP A 16 22.99 -11.96 -21.30
N THR A 17 21.83 -11.35 -21.57
CA THR A 17 20.75 -11.96 -22.37
C THR A 17 21.12 -12.26 -23.82
N SER A 18 22.24 -11.72 -24.31
CA SER A 18 22.76 -11.98 -25.66
C SER A 18 23.82 -13.08 -25.70
N SER A 19 24.29 -13.55 -24.55
CA SER A 19 25.30 -14.60 -24.49
C SER A 19 24.72 -15.95 -24.92
N GLN A 20 25.56 -16.77 -25.57
CA GLN A 20 25.14 -18.13 -25.98
C GLN A 20 24.75 -19.00 -24.79
N GLU A 21 25.48 -18.87 -23.68
CA GLU A 21 25.21 -19.61 -22.44
C GLU A 21 23.84 -19.25 -21.86
N TYR A 22 23.50 -17.96 -21.82
CA TYR A 22 22.16 -17.51 -21.42
C TYR A 22 21.09 -18.08 -22.35
N ILE A 23 21.23 -17.90 -23.66
CA ILE A 23 20.22 -18.31 -24.65
C ILE A 23 19.94 -19.82 -24.56
N GLN A 24 21.00 -20.64 -24.42
CA GLN A 24 20.87 -22.08 -24.31
C GLN A 24 20.14 -22.50 -23.03
N LEU A 25 20.60 -22.02 -21.87
CA LEU A 25 20.00 -22.39 -20.58
C LEU A 25 18.56 -21.87 -20.47
N GLU A 26 18.31 -20.65 -20.94
CA GLU A 26 16.98 -20.03 -20.96
C GLU A 26 16.00 -20.88 -21.76
N MET A 27 16.38 -21.31 -22.96
CA MET A 27 15.54 -22.14 -23.82
C MET A 27 15.21 -23.48 -23.16
N ILE A 28 16.21 -24.15 -22.58
CA ILE A 28 16.04 -25.45 -21.91
C ILE A 28 15.07 -25.31 -20.73
N VAL A 29 15.32 -24.35 -19.86
CA VAL A 29 14.54 -24.12 -18.65
C VAL A 29 13.11 -23.68 -19.00
N ARG A 30 12.96 -22.73 -19.92
CA ARG A 30 11.65 -22.26 -20.40
C ARG A 30 10.83 -23.41 -20.96
N ASN A 31 11.40 -24.22 -21.84
CA ASN A 31 10.67 -25.32 -22.49
C ASN A 31 10.24 -26.39 -21.49
N ALA A 32 11.09 -26.71 -20.50
CA ALA A 32 10.74 -27.64 -19.43
C ALA A 32 9.56 -27.11 -18.59
N ILE A 33 9.63 -25.86 -18.13
CA ILE A 33 8.57 -25.26 -17.32
C ILE A 33 7.27 -25.13 -18.15
N ASP A 34 7.32 -24.59 -19.37
CA ASP A 34 6.12 -24.35 -20.18
C ASP A 34 5.40 -25.66 -20.52
N LYS A 35 6.15 -26.71 -20.85
CA LYS A 35 5.60 -28.05 -21.11
C LYS A 35 4.87 -28.60 -19.89
N ILE A 36 5.52 -28.62 -18.73
CA ILE A 36 4.95 -29.21 -17.52
C ILE A 36 3.77 -28.37 -17.03
N TYR A 37 3.92 -27.05 -16.96
CA TYR A 37 2.88 -26.19 -16.42
C TYR A 37 1.63 -26.16 -17.29
N ARG A 38 1.77 -26.28 -18.62
CA ARG A 38 0.63 -26.44 -19.53
C ARG A 38 -0.19 -27.70 -19.27
N MET A 39 0.43 -28.76 -18.76
CA MET A 39 -0.23 -30.04 -18.46
C MET A 39 -0.87 -30.07 -17.07
N THR A 40 -0.26 -29.39 -16.09
CA THR A 40 -0.65 -29.50 -14.68
C THR A 40 -1.47 -28.30 -14.19
N ILE A 41 -1.21 -27.08 -14.67
CA ILE A 41 -1.84 -25.86 -14.15
C ILE A 41 -3.13 -25.55 -14.94
N GLN A 42 -4.24 -25.46 -14.23
CA GLN A 42 -5.52 -25.03 -14.81
C GLN A 42 -5.44 -23.60 -15.36
N GLU A 43 -6.02 -23.37 -16.54
CA GLU A 43 -6.04 -22.05 -17.22
C GLU A 43 -4.65 -21.42 -17.40
N TYR A 44 -3.64 -22.25 -17.62
CA TYR A 44 -2.28 -21.81 -17.91
C TYR A 44 -2.22 -20.96 -19.20
N ILE A 45 -1.51 -19.83 -19.12
CA ILE A 45 -1.32 -18.91 -20.24
C ILE A 45 0.10 -19.01 -20.80
N GLY A 46 1.11 -19.01 -19.93
CA GLY A 46 2.50 -19.01 -20.37
C GLY A 46 3.50 -18.60 -19.30
N VAL A 47 4.78 -18.78 -19.63
CA VAL A 47 5.94 -18.34 -18.84
C VAL A 47 6.70 -17.26 -19.59
N SER A 48 7.18 -16.25 -18.88
CA SER A 48 7.99 -15.16 -19.43
C SER A 48 9.08 -14.71 -18.46
N GLU A 49 9.98 -13.85 -18.94
CA GLU A 49 11.03 -13.22 -18.12
C GLU A 49 11.88 -14.20 -17.31
N VAL A 50 12.24 -15.34 -17.92
CA VAL A 50 13.24 -16.23 -17.34
C VAL A 50 14.56 -15.47 -17.22
N ARG A 51 15.16 -15.43 -16.04
CA ARG A 51 16.42 -14.74 -15.74
C ARG A 51 17.24 -15.57 -14.77
N PHE A 52 18.55 -15.39 -14.82
CA PHE A 52 19.50 -16.06 -13.93
C PHE A 52 20.21 -15.06 -13.04
N SER A 53 20.60 -15.49 -11.85
CA SER A 53 21.39 -14.67 -10.93
C SER A 53 22.34 -15.53 -10.08
N SER A 54 23.31 -14.86 -9.45
CA SER A 54 24.41 -15.47 -8.70
C SER A 54 23.94 -16.36 -7.55
N GLY A 55 24.67 -17.45 -7.33
CA GLY A 55 24.33 -18.55 -6.43
C GLY A 55 24.41 -19.88 -7.18
N SER A 56 23.62 -20.87 -6.77
CA SER A 56 23.34 -22.10 -7.55
C SER A 56 22.37 -21.78 -8.69
N VAL A 57 22.81 -20.93 -9.64
CA VAL A 57 22.05 -20.37 -10.78
C VAL A 57 20.56 -20.21 -10.45
N ILE A 58 20.24 -19.12 -9.75
CA ILE A 58 18.86 -18.85 -9.34
C ILE A 58 18.06 -18.47 -10.58
N THR A 59 17.16 -19.35 -10.99
CA THR A 59 16.26 -19.14 -12.12
C THR A 59 15.01 -18.45 -11.61
N SER A 60 14.74 -17.23 -12.07
CA SER A 60 13.52 -16.48 -11.77
C SER A 60 12.68 -16.33 -13.03
N TYR A 61 11.36 -16.47 -12.94
CA TYR A 61 10.43 -16.39 -14.07
C TYR A 61 9.04 -15.91 -13.64
N LYS A 62 8.26 -15.40 -14.60
CA LYS A 62 6.84 -15.06 -14.41
C LYS A 62 5.96 -16.10 -15.06
N MET A 63 5.07 -16.70 -14.28
CA MET A 63 4.04 -17.62 -14.75
C MET A 63 2.70 -16.87 -14.78
N ARG A 64 1.92 -17.05 -15.84
CA ARG A 64 0.58 -16.47 -15.98
C ARG A 64 -0.45 -17.60 -16.04
N THR A 65 -1.49 -17.48 -15.23
CA THR A 65 -2.69 -18.32 -15.21
C THR A 65 -3.88 -17.48 -14.72
N ASN A 66 -5.09 -17.84 -15.12
CA ASN A 66 -6.31 -17.27 -14.53
C ASN A 66 -6.70 -17.93 -13.20
N LYS A 67 -6.14 -19.12 -12.89
CA LYS A 67 -6.49 -19.88 -11.71
C LYS A 67 -5.25 -20.34 -10.96
N VAL A 68 -5.06 -19.79 -9.76
CA VAL A 68 -3.91 -20.11 -8.90
C VAL A 68 -4.28 -21.20 -7.91
N SER A 69 -3.54 -22.31 -7.94
CA SER A 69 -3.65 -23.43 -7.00
C SER A 69 -2.26 -23.80 -6.50
N SER A 70 -2.04 -23.72 -5.18
CA SER A 70 -0.75 -24.11 -4.61
C SER A 70 -0.45 -25.60 -4.75
N SER A 71 -1.46 -26.47 -4.80
CA SER A 71 -1.24 -27.91 -4.98
C SER A 71 -0.79 -28.22 -6.40
N ASP A 72 -1.47 -27.64 -7.40
CA ASP A 72 -1.15 -27.85 -8.82
C ASP A 72 0.26 -27.31 -9.12
N ILE A 73 0.62 -26.17 -8.52
CA ILE A 73 1.97 -25.60 -8.62
C ILE A 73 3.02 -26.51 -7.96
N GLN A 74 2.71 -27.11 -6.80
CA GLN A 74 3.63 -28.02 -6.13
C GLN A 74 3.88 -29.29 -6.95
N GLU A 75 2.82 -29.89 -7.51
CA GLU A 75 2.91 -31.03 -8.42
C GLU A 75 3.73 -30.70 -9.68
N ALA A 76 3.44 -29.55 -10.30
CA ALA A 76 4.16 -29.09 -11.48
C ALA A 76 5.65 -28.85 -11.18
N ASN A 77 5.99 -28.27 -10.02
CA ASN A 77 7.39 -28.07 -9.62
C ASN A 77 8.14 -29.39 -9.48
N GLN A 78 7.50 -30.43 -8.92
CA GLN A 78 8.10 -31.76 -8.81
C GLN A 78 8.39 -32.37 -10.19
N ALA A 79 7.45 -32.25 -11.14
CA ALA A 79 7.65 -32.74 -12.50
C ALA A 79 8.72 -31.92 -13.29
N VAL A 80 8.90 -30.64 -12.98
CA VAL A 80 10.01 -29.84 -13.53
C VAL A 80 11.36 -30.35 -13.05
N VAL A 81 11.49 -30.73 -11.76
CA VAL A 81 12.72 -31.34 -11.21
C VAL A 81 13.07 -32.62 -11.98
N GLU A 82 12.09 -33.49 -12.21
CA GLU A 82 12.29 -34.74 -12.96
C GLU A 82 12.70 -34.47 -14.41
N THR A 83 12.08 -33.49 -15.07
CA THR A 83 12.40 -33.10 -16.45
C THR A 83 13.81 -32.52 -16.58
N LEU A 84 14.28 -31.81 -15.54
CA LEU A 84 15.58 -31.14 -15.51
C LEU A 84 16.63 -31.92 -14.67
N GLN A 85 16.46 -33.23 -14.49
CA GLN A 85 17.35 -34.06 -13.66
C GLN A 85 18.85 -33.91 -14.00
N SER A 86 19.20 -33.70 -15.28
CA SER A 86 20.61 -33.51 -15.71
C SER A 86 21.23 -32.19 -15.27
N TYR A 87 20.41 -31.23 -14.83
CA TYR A 87 20.85 -29.92 -14.35
C TYR A 87 20.91 -29.85 -12.82
N ASP A 88 20.47 -30.92 -12.12
CA ASP A 88 20.46 -31.01 -10.66
C ASP A 88 19.72 -29.81 -10.03
N VAL A 89 18.40 -29.78 -10.23
CA VAL A 89 17.51 -28.78 -9.65
C VAL A 89 17.24 -29.10 -8.18
N GLU A 90 17.46 -28.15 -7.28
CA GLU A 90 17.20 -28.34 -5.84
C GLU A 90 15.68 -28.38 -5.58
N PRO A 91 15.08 -29.53 -5.19
CA PRO A 91 13.62 -29.68 -5.19
C PRO A 91 12.88 -28.75 -4.22
N MET A 92 13.51 -28.38 -3.10
CA MET A 92 12.93 -27.50 -2.07
C MET A 92 13.21 -26.01 -2.31
N SER A 93 13.88 -25.65 -3.40
CA SER A 93 14.25 -24.27 -3.70
C SER A 93 13.15 -23.44 -4.35
N PHE A 94 12.04 -24.09 -4.74
CA PHE A 94 10.94 -23.43 -5.42
C PHE A 94 10.23 -22.43 -4.52
N THR A 95 10.05 -21.22 -5.03
CA THR A 95 9.26 -20.16 -4.39
C THR A 95 8.32 -19.52 -5.41
N ALA A 96 7.10 -19.22 -4.97
CA ALA A 96 6.11 -18.55 -5.76
C ALA A 96 5.48 -17.41 -4.96
N ALA A 97 5.27 -16.26 -5.61
CA ALA A 97 4.54 -15.16 -5.03
C ALA A 97 3.54 -14.63 -6.05
N LEU A 98 2.27 -14.48 -5.63
CA LEU A 98 1.26 -13.74 -6.37
C LEU A 98 1.17 -12.34 -5.76
N ILE A 99 1.54 -11.32 -6.53
CA ILE A 99 1.57 -9.93 -6.05
C ILE A 99 0.38 -9.18 -6.65
N GLU A 100 -0.54 -8.77 -5.79
CA GLU A 100 -1.66 -7.90 -6.12
C GLU A 100 -1.36 -6.47 -5.64
N ASN A 101 -1.31 -5.53 -6.58
CA ASN A 101 -1.28 -4.10 -6.26
C ASN A 101 -2.74 -3.64 -6.04
N THR A 102 -2.96 -2.85 -5.00
CA THR A 102 -4.23 -2.70 -4.27
C THR A 102 -5.54 -2.34 -4.96
N PHE A 103 -6.60 -2.53 -4.16
CA PHE A 103 -8.02 -2.54 -4.51
C PHE A 103 -8.93 -1.67 -3.61
N GLU A 104 -8.41 -0.87 -2.68
CA GLU A 104 -9.27 0.00 -1.84
C GLU A 104 -8.91 1.49 -2.01
N ASP A 105 -9.93 2.29 -2.36
CA ASP A 105 -9.86 3.74 -2.25
C ASP A 105 -9.81 4.11 -0.76
N LEU A 106 -8.61 4.41 -0.27
CA LEU A 106 -8.49 4.93 1.08
C LEU A 106 -9.02 6.37 1.13
N PRO A 107 -9.82 6.72 2.15
CA PRO A 107 -10.20 8.10 2.36
C PRO A 107 -8.96 8.95 2.61
N MET A 108 -9.10 10.27 2.48
CA MET A 108 -8.03 11.21 2.77
C MET A 108 -7.56 11.05 4.23
N VAL A 109 -6.29 10.68 4.41
CA VAL A 109 -5.68 10.40 5.71
C VAL A 109 -4.81 11.57 6.12
N PHE A 110 -5.06 12.15 7.30
CA PHE A 110 -4.26 13.23 7.85
C PHE A 110 -3.39 12.76 9.01
N SER A 111 -2.37 13.54 9.33
CA SER A 111 -1.54 13.32 10.51
C SER A 111 -2.41 13.35 11.77
N GLY A 112 -2.27 12.35 12.62
CA GLY A 112 -3.12 12.11 13.79
C GLY A 112 -4.26 11.12 13.54
N ASP A 113 -4.65 10.89 12.28
CA ASP A 113 -5.70 9.91 11.96
C ASP A 113 -5.22 8.47 12.24
N SER A 114 -6.17 7.56 12.40
CA SER A 114 -5.93 6.12 12.45
C SER A 114 -6.65 5.46 11.28
N ILE A 115 -6.01 4.50 10.63
CA ILE A 115 -6.59 3.74 9.52
C ILE A 115 -6.72 2.27 9.88
N SER A 116 -7.66 1.58 9.23
CA SER A 116 -7.76 0.13 9.27
C SER A 116 -7.68 -0.42 7.85
N LEU A 117 -6.71 -1.29 7.61
CA LEU A 117 -6.47 -1.95 6.33
C LEU A 117 -6.93 -3.39 6.41
N ARG A 118 -7.66 -3.87 5.40
CA ARG A 118 -8.06 -5.29 5.30
C ARG A 118 -7.27 -5.99 4.21
N CYS A 119 -6.76 -7.18 4.51
CA CYS A 119 -5.98 -7.92 3.54
C CYS A 119 -6.83 -8.56 2.43
N ASN A 120 -8.05 -9.03 2.77
CA ASN A 120 -9.06 -9.59 1.86
C ASN A 120 -8.50 -10.38 0.63
N PRO A 121 -7.59 -11.36 0.82
CA PRO A 121 -6.99 -12.05 -0.31
C PRO A 121 -8.06 -12.71 -1.17
N THR A 122 -7.84 -12.71 -2.49
CA THR A 122 -8.72 -13.31 -3.50
C THR A 122 -8.83 -14.84 -3.39
N VAL A 123 -8.02 -15.45 -2.51
CA VAL A 123 -7.93 -16.88 -2.28
C VAL A 123 -8.37 -17.25 -0.86
N ASP A 124 -8.94 -18.46 -0.73
CA ASP A 124 -9.22 -19.04 0.58
C ASP A 124 -7.92 -19.27 1.35
N LYS A 125 -7.78 -18.60 2.50
CA LYS A 125 -6.61 -18.70 3.37
C LYS A 125 -6.44 -20.08 3.98
N LYS A 126 -7.48 -20.93 4.02
CA LYS A 126 -7.45 -22.26 4.66
C LYS A 126 -6.89 -22.23 6.09
N GLY A 127 -7.23 -21.19 6.86
CA GLY A 127 -6.73 -20.98 8.22
C GLY A 127 -5.28 -20.51 8.35
N ASN A 128 -4.57 -20.23 7.25
CA ASN A 128 -3.21 -19.70 7.31
C ASN A 128 -3.20 -18.25 7.82
N PRO A 129 -2.26 -17.88 8.72
CA PRO A 129 -2.20 -16.55 9.29
C PRO A 129 -1.76 -15.49 8.28
N VAL A 130 -2.31 -14.29 8.39
CA VAL A 130 -1.87 -13.12 7.63
C VAL A 130 -0.73 -12.42 8.38
N THR A 131 0.35 -12.11 7.66
CA THR A 131 1.46 -11.31 8.16
C THR A 131 1.46 -9.92 7.52
N TRP A 132 1.99 -8.94 8.23
CA TRP A 132 2.00 -7.54 7.79
C TRP A 132 3.41 -6.96 7.77
N LYS A 133 3.70 -6.18 6.74
CA LYS A 133 4.89 -5.34 6.63
C LYS A 133 4.50 -3.89 6.39
N VAL A 134 5.22 -2.99 7.04
CA VAL A 134 5.10 -1.54 6.80
C VAL A 134 6.47 -1.06 6.35
N LYS A 135 6.56 -0.45 5.17
CA LYS A 135 7.82 0.02 4.58
C LYS A 135 8.89 -1.08 4.52
N GLY A 136 8.47 -2.27 4.13
CA GLY A 136 9.32 -3.45 4.01
C GLY A 136 9.72 -4.13 5.33
N LYS A 137 9.28 -3.62 6.49
CA LYS A 137 9.59 -4.21 7.80
C LYS A 137 8.40 -4.98 8.36
N ASN A 138 8.64 -6.21 8.81
CA ASN A 138 7.64 -6.99 9.53
C ASN A 138 7.23 -6.26 10.81
N ILE A 139 5.92 -6.17 11.04
CA ILE A 139 5.36 -5.53 12.25
C ILE A 139 4.69 -6.57 13.15
N LYS A 140 4.50 -6.21 14.41
CA LYS A 140 3.79 -7.00 15.42
C LYS A 140 2.86 -6.08 16.20
N ASN A 141 1.90 -6.68 16.92
CA ASN A 141 1.03 -5.97 17.83
C ASN A 141 1.82 -5.13 18.84
N ASN A 142 1.49 -3.85 18.93
CA ASN A 142 2.05 -2.91 19.90
C ASN A 142 1.10 -1.69 20.06
N SER A 143 1.59 -0.60 20.67
CA SER A 143 0.80 0.63 20.82
C SER A 143 0.45 1.31 19.49
N LYS A 144 1.27 1.14 18.45
CA LYS A 144 1.11 1.72 17.12
C LYS A 144 0.25 0.86 16.18
N TYR A 145 0.42 -0.46 16.24
CA TYR A 145 -0.18 -1.42 15.34
C TYR A 145 -1.09 -2.38 16.09
N THR A 146 -2.31 -2.56 15.61
CA THR A 146 -3.25 -3.59 16.08
C THR A 146 -3.62 -4.49 14.91
N ILE A 147 -3.16 -5.74 14.96
CA ILE A 147 -3.37 -6.81 14.00
C ILE A 147 -4.47 -7.71 14.56
N ASP A 148 -5.57 -7.78 13.83
CA ASP A 148 -6.65 -8.73 14.04
C ASP A 148 -6.46 -9.89 13.04
N THR A 149 -6.13 -11.07 13.56
CA THR A 149 -5.89 -12.26 12.74
C THR A 149 -7.18 -12.82 12.14
N GLU A 150 -8.27 -12.78 12.91
CA GLU A 150 -9.59 -13.31 12.51
C GLU A 150 -10.15 -12.51 11.34
N GLN A 151 -10.16 -11.18 11.48
CA GLN A 151 -10.59 -10.28 10.41
C GLN A 151 -9.49 -10.03 9.37
N SER A 152 -8.27 -10.48 9.65
CA SER A 152 -7.09 -10.22 8.83
C SER A 152 -6.94 -8.74 8.49
N SER A 153 -7.04 -7.92 9.53
CA SER A 153 -6.98 -6.47 9.44
C SER A 153 -5.80 -5.91 10.25
N LEU A 154 -5.32 -4.75 9.82
CA LEU A 154 -4.29 -3.97 10.48
C LEU A 154 -4.82 -2.57 10.75
N THR A 155 -4.95 -2.22 12.02
CA THR A 155 -5.17 -0.84 12.44
C THR A 155 -3.83 -0.17 12.74
N VAL A 156 -3.60 0.99 12.13
CA VAL A 156 -2.42 1.83 12.35
C VAL A 156 -2.88 3.12 13.02
N LYS A 157 -2.38 3.38 14.24
CA LYS A 157 -2.87 4.49 15.08
C LYS A 157 -2.02 5.74 14.93
N ASN A 158 -2.63 6.92 15.05
CA ASN A 158 -1.97 8.22 15.13
C ASN A 158 -0.86 8.38 14.06
N LEU A 159 -1.25 8.31 12.79
CA LEU A 159 -0.32 8.38 11.66
C LEU A 159 0.43 9.71 11.61
N VAL A 160 1.63 9.69 11.06
CA VAL A 160 2.39 10.90 10.72
C VAL A 160 2.80 10.87 9.25
N THR A 161 3.10 12.04 8.67
CA THR A 161 3.43 12.18 7.24
C THR A 161 4.59 11.29 6.80
N SER A 162 5.61 11.12 7.66
CA SER A 162 6.75 10.25 7.43
C SER A 162 6.42 8.75 7.43
N GLU A 163 5.17 8.36 7.71
CA GLU A 163 4.69 6.97 7.64
C GLU A 163 4.00 6.64 6.32
N SER A 164 3.83 7.62 5.44
CA SER A 164 3.38 7.39 4.05
C SER A 164 4.26 6.35 3.35
N GLY A 165 3.65 5.45 2.58
CA GLY A 165 4.35 4.45 1.80
C GLY A 165 3.58 3.14 1.68
N ILE A 166 4.32 2.06 1.38
CA ILE A 166 3.74 0.75 1.10
C ILE A 166 3.48 -0.03 2.40
N TYR A 167 2.22 -0.44 2.54
CA TYR A 167 1.72 -1.37 3.53
C TYR A 167 1.41 -2.67 2.81
N GLU A 168 1.99 -3.77 3.28
CA GLU A 168 1.91 -5.07 2.63
C GLU A 168 1.31 -6.07 3.61
N CYS A 169 0.32 -6.84 3.15
CA CYS A 169 -0.10 -8.06 3.82
C CYS A 169 0.31 -9.27 2.99
N SER A 170 0.60 -10.38 3.65
CA SER A 170 0.87 -11.63 2.97
C SER A 170 0.31 -12.85 3.71
N VAL A 171 -0.11 -13.85 2.94
CA VAL A 171 -0.52 -15.16 3.44
C VAL A 171 0.18 -16.24 2.63
N LYS A 172 0.84 -17.17 3.32
CA LYS A 172 1.50 -18.31 2.68
C LYS A 172 0.56 -19.50 2.66
N ILE A 173 0.30 -20.05 1.47
CA ILE A 173 -0.53 -21.24 1.27
C ILE A 173 0.33 -22.21 0.46
N GLY A 174 0.83 -23.25 1.11
CA GLY A 174 1.78 -24.19 0.51
C GLY A 174 3.05 -23.50 -0.02
N VAL A 175 3.30 -23.62 -1.32
CA VAL A 175 4.48 -23.05 -2.01
C VAL A 175 4.25 -21.61 -2.51
N VAL A 176 3.01 -21.11 -2.42
CA VAL A 176 2.62 -19.78 -2.91
C VAL A 176 2.45 -18.81 -1.75
N GLU A 177 3.15 -17.68 -1.82
CA GLU A 177 2.95 -16.52 -0.98
C GLU A 177 2.03 -15.51 -1.71
N PHE A 178 0.83 -15.30 -1.17
CA PHE A 178 -0.09 -14.29 -1.68
C PHE A 178 0.23 -12.97 -1.00
N VAL A 179 0.56 -11.95 -1.79
CA VAL A 179 1.03 -10.65 -1.30
C VAL A 179 0.12 -9.57 -1.85
N ARG A 180 -0.41 -8.72 -0.98
CA ARG A 180 -1.16 -7.53 -1.39
C ARG A 180 -0.52 -6.27 -0.83
N LYS A 181 -0.37 -5.25 -1.67
CA LYS A 181 0.36 -4.01 -1.36
C LYS A 181 -0.52 -2.78 -1.53
N GLN A 182 -0.75 -2.03 -0.45
CA GLN A 182 -1.42 -0.72 -0.40
C GLN A 182 -0.41 0.41 -0.33
N ASN A 183 -0.57 1.43 -1.18
CA ASN A 183 0.09 2.70 -0.95
C ASN A 183 -0.79 3.59 -0.08
N VAL A 184 -0.27 4.04 1.06
CA VAL A 184 -0.94 4.95 1.99
C VAL A 184 -0.23 6.30 1.94
N THR A 185 -0.99 7.36 1.67
CA THR A 185 -0.48 8.74 1.69
C THR A 185 -1.08 9.46 2.89
N VAL A 186 -0.21 9.94 3.79
CA VAL A 186 -0.60 10.71 4.98
C VAL A 186 -0.27 12.18 4.76
N LEU A 187 -1.29 13.02 4.80
CA LEU A 187 -1.18 14.47 4.63
C LEU A 187 -0.93 15.17 5.98
N PRO A 188 -0.32 16.36 6.00
CA PRO A 188 -0.24 17.18 7.22
C PRO A 188 -1.63 17.46 7.80
N ALA A 189 -1.74 17.59 9.12
CA ALA A 189 -3.00 17.96 9.74
C ALA A 189 -3.55 19.26 9.13
N PRO A 190 -4.86 19.34 8.84
CA PRO A 190 -5.49 20.55 8.33
C PRO A 190 -5.36 21.69 9.34
N THR A 191 -4.93 22.86 8.89
CA THR A 191 -4.71 24.03 9.74
C THR A 191 -5.50 25.22 9.22
N VAL A 192 -6.01 25.98 10.17
CA VAL A 192 -6.68 27.26 9.95
C VAL A 192 -5.72 28.38 10.32
N PHE A 193 -5.70 29.43 9.50
CA PHE A 193 -4.91 30.64 9.70
C PHE A 193 -5.87 31.81 9.88
N VAL A 194 -5.61 32.63 10.89
CA VAL A 194 -6.30 33.92 11.08
C VAL A 194 -5.25 35.02 11.02
N ASN A 195 -5.52 36.08 10.25
CA ASN A 195 -4.52 37.13 10.03
C ASN A 195 -4.13 37.86 11.31
N ASN A 196 -5.10 38.10 12.21
CA ASN A 196 -4.88 38.76 13.48
C ASN A 196 -5.62 38.00 14.59
N HIS A 197 -4.87 37.49 15.56
CA HIS A 197 -5.43 36.74 16.70
C HIS A 197 -6.06 37.67 17.74
N VAL A 198 -5.56 38.90 17.83
CA VAL A 198 -6.07 39.95 18.70
C VAL A 198 -6.14 41.24 17.89
N ILE A 199 -7.30 41.88 17.89
CA ILE A 199 -7.50 43.18 17.27
C ILE A 199 -7.99 44.14 18.34
N SER A 200 -7.24 45.23 18.53
CA SER A 200 -7.68 46.36 19.34
C SER A 200 -7.97 47.52 18.39
N SER A 201 -9.22 47.96 18.37
CA SER A 201 -9.65 49.05 17.50
C SER A 201 -10.67 49.94 18.23
N PRO A 202 -10.68 51.27 18.01
CA PRO A 202 -11.68 52.15 18.58
C PRO A 202 -13.09 51.72 18.20
N CYS A 203 -14.04 51.83 19.14
CA CYS A 203 -15.39 51.43 18.81
C CYS A 203 -16.03 52.33 17.74
N ASN A 204 -16.90 51.76 16.90
CA ASN A 204 -17.43 52.32 15.64
C ASN A 204 -16.50 52.26 14.41
N THR A 205 -15.26 51.79 14.54
CA THR A 205 -14.43 51.46 13.37
C THR A 205 -14.84 50.10 12.80
N ALA A 206 -14.76 49.95 11.47
CA ALA A 206 -14.95 48.65 10.83
C ALA A 206 -13.65 47.84 10.97
N VAL A 207 -13.77 46.60 11.44
CA VAL A 207 -12.70 45.63 11.58
C VAL A 207 -13.00 44.47 10.65
N LYS A 208 -12.06 44.15 9.77
CA LYS A 208 -12.14 42.99 8.89
C LYS A 208 -11.46 41.80 9.56
N LEU A 209 -12.21 40.73 9.80
CA LEU A 209 -11.69 39.43 10.21
C LEU A 209 -11.48 38.58 8.95
N GLU A 210 -10.34 37.90 8.85
CA GLU A 210 -10.03 36.98 7.75
C GLU A 210 -9.49 35.66 8.32
N CYS A 211 -10.01 34.57 7.77
CA CYS A 211 -9.66 33.22 8.13
C CYS A 211 -9.49 32.38 6.86
N CYS A 212 -8.44 31.55 6.80
CA CYS A 212 -8.15 30.68 5.66
C CYS A 212 -7.76 29.25 6.10
N GLY A 213 -8.03 28.24 5.27
CA GLY A 213 -7.53 26.88 5.43
C GLY A 213 -6.41 26.53 4.45
N ASN A 214 -5.49 25.62 4.81
CA ASN A 214 -4.46 25.09 3.90
C ASN A 214 -4.90 23.90 3.04
N VAL A 215 -6.15 23.47 3.14
CA VAL A 215 -6.69 22.29 2.45
C VAL A 215 -7.89 22.68 1.62
N HIS A 216 -8.20 21.87 0.61
CA HIS A 216 -9.37 22.02 -0.24
C HIS A 216 -10.57 21.22 0.27
N ASP A 217 -11.72 21.41 -0.36
CA ASP A 217 -12.98 20.73 -0.03
C ASP A 217 -13.44 20.93 1.42
N ILE A 218 -13.20 22.14 1.91
CA ILE A 218 -13.56 22.58 3.25
C ILE A 218 -14.68 23.61 3.21
N ARG A 219 -15.34 23.76 4.34
CA ARG A 219 -16.23 24.86 4.69
C ARG A 219 -15.63 25.58 5.89
N LEU A 220 -15.54 26.90 5.78
CA LEU A 220 -15.13 27.77 6.88
C LEU A 220 -16.35 28.50 7.45
N GLU A 221 -16.41 28.64 8.77
CA GLU A 221 -17.49 29.33 9.47
C GLU A 221 -16.94 30.21 10.61
N TRP A 222 -17.46 31.43 10.75
CA TRP A 222 -17.18 32.31 11.88
C TRP A 222 -18.25 32.17 12.96
N ILE A 223 -17.83 31.96 14.21
CA ILE A 223 -18.69 31.75 15.38
C ILE A 223 -18.42 32.84 16.42
N ASP A 224 -19.42 33.67 16.74
CA ASP A 224 -19.38 34.58 17.89
C ASP A 224 -19.67 33.78 19.17
N LYS A 225 -18.67 33.63 20.04
CA LYS A 225 -18.78 32.84 21.26
C LYS A 225 -19.79 33.40 22.26
N GLN A 226 -20.11 34.70 22.16
CA GLN A 226 -20.99 35.39 23.10
C GLN A 226 -22.45 35.42 22.63
N SER A 227 -22.73 35.52 21.33
CA SER A 227 -24.11 35.51 20.82
C SER A 227 -24.63 34.14 20.44
N GLY A 228 -23.74 33.19 20.10
CA GLY A 228 -24.14 31.88 19.58
C GLY A 228 -24.76 31.93 18.17
N ASP A 229 -24.83 33.11 17.55
CA ASP A 229 -25.28 33.28 16.16
C ASP A 229 -24.17 32.83 15.19
N THR A 230 -24.55 32.00 14.21
CA THR A 230 -23.68 31.60 13.09
C THR A 230 -24.51 31.44 11.82
N PRO A 231 -24.24 32.22 10.75
CA PRO A 231 -24.33 31.61 9.42
C PRO A 231 -23.42 32.20 8.33
N GLU A 232 -22.42 33.06 8.62
CA GLU A 232 -21.50 33.44 7.54
C GLU A 232 -20.52 32.28 7.35
N PHE A 233 -20.72 31.54 6.27
CA PHE A 233 -19.85 30.45 5.84
C PHE A 233 -19.34 30.71 4.44
N SER A 234 -18.18 30.15 4.15
CA SER A 234 -17.57 30.17 2.82
C SER A 234 -17.18 28.75 2.45
N GLU A 235 -17.38 28.41 1.18
CA GLU A 235 -16.81 27.20 0.56
C GLU A 235 -15.49 27.48 -0.16
N ASP A 236 -15.05 28.73 -0.17
CA ASP A 236 -13.69 29.08 -0.57
C ASP A 236 -12.70 28.70 0.53
N ASN A 237 -11.42 28.61 0.17
CA ASN A 237 -10.35 28.36 1.15
C ASN A 237 -10.17 29.52 2.15
N CYS A 238 -10.87 30.64 1.98
CA CYS A 238 -10.86 31.80 2.87
C CYS A 238 -12.27 32.36 3.09
N ILE A 239 -12.50 32.93 4.28
CA ILE A 239 -13.71 33.65 4.67
C ILE A 239 -13.34 34.97 5.33
N THR A 240 -14.05 36.03 4.96
CA THR A 240 -13.89 37.36 5.56
C THR A 240 -15.19 37.83 6.19
N MET A 241 -15.11 38.49 7.33
CA MET A 241 -16.28 39.01 8.05
C MET A 241 -15.98 40.42 8.56
N ASP A 242 -16.78 41.39 8.14
CA ASP A 242 -16.67 42.77 8.59
C ASP A 242 -17.50 42.99 9.86
N ARG A 243 -16.87 43.53 10.90
CA ARG A 243 -17.51 43.81 12.20
C ARG A 243 -17.32 45.25 12.61
N ARG A 244 -18.38 45.83 13.15
CA ARG A 244 -18.38 47.15 13.78
C ARG A 244 -19.01 47.00 15.16
N CYS A 245 -18.26 47.30 16.22
CA CYS A 245 -18.85 47.24 17.56
C CYS A 245 -19.82 48.40 17.77
N GLN A 246 -20.89 48.13 18.53
CA GLN A 246 -21.89 49.11 18.94
C GLN A 246 -21.63 49.65 20.35
N LYS A 247 -20.90 48.88 21.16
CA LYS A 247 -20.48 49.23 22.52
C LYS A 247 -19.05 48.74 22.73
N VAL A 248 -18.31 49.43 23.59
CA VAL A 248 -16.97 48.99 24.01
C VAL A 248 -17.10 47.69 24.79
N GLU A 249 -16.62 46.61 24.20
CA GLU A 249 -16.66 45.26 24.77
C GLU A 249 -15.56 44.40 24.16
N THR A 250 -15.29 43.25 24.78
CA THR A 250 -14.40 42.22 24.24
C THR A 250 -15.24 41.06 23.75
N ARG A 251 -15.04 40.66 22.49
CA ARG A 251 -15.69 39.48 21.88
C ARG A 251 -14.65 38.47 21.41
N VAL A 252 -15.05 37.21 21.38
CA VAL A 252 -14.21 36.10 20.90
C VAL A 252 -14.90 35.46 19.72
N PHE A 253 -14.27 35.55 18.56
CA PHE A 253 -14.71 34.88 17.34
C PHE A 253 -13.85 33.64 17.11
N ILE A 254 -14.50 32.53 16.77
CA ILE A 254 -13.85 31.27 16.44
C ILE A 254 -14.05 31.04 14.95
N CYS A 255 -12.96 30.82 14.21
CA CYS A 255 -13.05 30.29 12.86
C CYS A 255 -13.00 28.76 12.93
N LYS A 256 -14.05 28.09 12.48
CA LYS A 256 -14.12 26.63 12.44
C LYS A 256 -14.07 26.15 10.99
N MET A 257 -13.31 25.08 10.78
CA MET A 257 -13.15 24.42 9.49
C MET A 257 -13.75 23.02 9.54
N THR A 258 -14.55 22.67 8.55
CA THR A 258 -15.13 21.34 8.39
C THR A 258 -14.89 20.85 6.96
N PHE A 259 -14.71 19.54 6.77
CA PHE A 259 -14.66 18.96 5.43
C PHE A 259 -16.07 18.80 4.88
N ARG A 260 -16.26 19.04 3.58
CA ARG A 260 -17.58 18.94 2.94
C ARG A 260 -18.07 17.49 2.82
N ASN A 261 -17.15 16.53 2.65
CA ASN A 261 -17.48 15.14 2.32
C ASN A 261 -16.89 14.09 3.30
N LYS A 262 -16.77 14.41 4.60
CA LYS A 262 -16.28 13.45 5.61
C LYS A 262 -17.41 12.91 6.48
#